data_AF-A0A6C0ENI5-F1
#
_entry.id   AF-A0A6C0ENI5-F1
#
_cell.length_a   1.000
_cell.length_b   1.000
_cell.length_c   1.000
_cell.angle_alpha   90.00
_cell.angle_beta   90.00
_cell.angle_gamma   90.00
#
_symmetry.space_group_name_H-M   'P 1'
#
loop_
_entity.id
_entity.type
_entity.pdbx_description
1 polymer ?
#
loop_
_entity_poly.entity_id
_entity_poly.type
_entity_poly.pdbx_seq_one_letter_code
_entity_poly.pdbx_strand_id
1 'polypeptide(L)'
;MNLINIGSAVAWVDFFTIVLSKVFHLGKSLDKWYANFGIVAVLSDCLVIVLGIMIAQFIVPGAKVLTLVVVSIIIQIVHDVLFYYAVILGVPRDQNSMIDLFKEYAIENSWKILVADSLMIGSTVLLAHYLSKLNTSHSSFIGLLGVYGLTYIMYTK
;
A
#
# COMPACT_ATOMS: atom_id res chain seq x y z
N MET A 1 -4.74 13.44 11.58
CA MET A 1 -5.03 11.99 11.72
C MET A 1 -3.86 11.33 12.43
N ASN A 2 -4.09 10.35 13.29
CA ASN A 2 -3.03 9.63 14.01
C ASN A 2 -2.70 8.30 13.32
N LEU A 3 -1.71 7.58 13.85
CA LEU A 3 -1.25 6.29 13.32
C LEU A 3 -2.37 5.25 13.27
N ILE A 4 -3.27 5.22 14.27
CA ILE A 4 -4.41 4.29 14.30
C ILE A 4 -5.30 4.51 13.07
N ASN A 5 -5.64 5.76 12.75
CA ASN A 5 -6.50 6.05 11.60
C ASN A 5 -5.83 5.64 10.28
N ILE A 6 -4.51 5.84 10.15
CA ILE A 6 -3.75 5.48 8.95
C ILE A 6 -3.66 3.95 8.83
N GLY A 7 -3.30 3.27 9.91
CA GLY A 7 -3.23 1.80 9.97
C GLY A 7 -4.58 1.13 9.70
N SER A 8 -5.66 1.66 10.27
CA SER A 8 -7.01 1.16 10.00
C SER A 8 -7.43 1.40 8.55
N ALA A 9 -7.07 2.55 7.97
CA ALA A 9 -7.41 2.86 6.58
C ALA A 9 -6.63 1.98 5.60
N VAL A 10 -5.33 1.78 5.81
CA VAL A 10 -4.51 1.00 4.88
C VAL A 10 -4.94 -0.46 4.82
N ALA A 11 -5.33 -1.05 5.96
CA ALA A 11 -5.82 -2.43 5.99
C ALA A 11 -7.06 -2.63 5.09
N TRP A 12 -7.98 -1.65 5.08
CA TRP A 12 -9.16 -1.71 4.21
C TRP A 12 -8.83 -1.42 2.75
N VAL A 13 -7.97 -0.43 2.48
CA VAL A 13 -7.54 -0.14 1.11
C VAL A 13 -6.88 -1.37 0.50
N ASP A 14 -5.96 -1.99 1.22
CA ASP A 14 -5.27 -3.21 0.77
C ASP A 14 -6.25 -4.38 0.58
N PHE A 15 -7.19 -4.56 1.52
CA PHE A 15 -8.25 -5.56 1.38
C PHE A 15 -9.03 -5.38 0.06
N PHE A 16 -9.46 -4.16 -0.25
CA PHE A 16 -10.16 -3.89 -1.50
C PHE A 16 -9.26 -4.07 -2.72
N THR A 17 -7.99 -3.69 -2.65
CA THR A 17 -7.02 -3.94 -3.72
C THR A 17 -6.88 -5.43 -4.01
N ILE A 18 -6.78 -6.28 -2.99
CA ILE A 18 -6.70 -7.74 -3.16
C ILE A 18 -8.00 -8.30 -3.77
N VAL A 19 -9.16 -7.85 -3.28
CA VAL A 19 -10.46 -8.24 -3.87
C VAL A 19 -10.51 -7.88 -5.35
N LEU A 20 -10.15 -6.64 -5.70
CA LEU A 20 -10.14 -6.17 -7.08
C LEU A 20 -9.14 -6.95 -7.95
N SER A 21 -7.95 -7.24 -7.42
CA SER A 21 -6.93 -8.06 -8.09
C SER A 21 -7.48 -9.43 -8.47
N LYS A 22 -8.18 -10.10 -7.55
CA LYS A 22 -8.74 -11.43 -7.78
C LYS A 22 -9.92 -11.41 -8.75
N VAL A 23 -10.79 -10.41 -8.67
CA VAL A 23 -11.98 -10.30 -9.53
C VAL A 23 -11.61 -9.92 -10.97
N PHE A 24 -10.62 -9.05 -11.16
CA PHE A 24 -10.28 -8.49 -12.47
C PHE A 24 -8.98 -9.05 -13.07
N HIS A 25 -8.28 -9.97 -12.39
CA HIS A 25 -7.01 -10.57 -12.82
C HIS A 25 -5.98 -9.52 -13.28
N LEU A 26 -5.65 -8.59 -12.38
CA LEU A 26 -4.88 -7.38 -12.69
C LEU A 26 -3.40 -7.60 -13.08
N GLY A 27 -2.89 -8.83 -13.02
CA GLY A 27 -1.57 -9.18 -13.53
C GLY A 27 -1.01 -10.46 -12.92
N LYS A 28 -0.20 -11.19 -13.69
CA LYS A 28 0.38 -12.47 -13.26
C LYS A 28 1.36 -12.28 -12.11
N SER A 29 2.14 -11.20 -12.13
CA SER A 29 3.08 -10.91 -11.04
C SER A 29 2.38 -10.56 -9.73
N LEU A 30 1.20 -9.92 -9.78
CA LEU A 30 0.43 -9.61 -8.59
C LEU A 30 -0.20 -10.87 -7.97
N ASP A 31 -0.67 -11.80 -8.81
CA ASP A 31 -1.10 -13.12 -8.35
C ASP A 31 0.05 -13.90 -7.72
N LYS A 32 1.24 -13.86 -8.33
CA LYS A 32 2.47 -14.45 -7.75
C LYS A 32 2.87 -13.79 -6.43
N TRP A 33 2.69 -12.47 -6.30
CA TRP A 33 3.06 -11.71 -5.09
C TRP A 33 2.31 -12.25 -3.88
N TYR A 34 0.99 -12.32 -3.97
CA TYR A 34 0.16 -12.85 -2.89
C TYR A 34 0.30 -14.36 -2.72
N ALA A 35 0.51 -15.12 -3.79
CA ALA A 35 0.69 -16.57 -3.71
C ALA A 35 2.01 -16.96 -3.03
N ASN A 36 3.10 -16.24 -3.31
CA ASN A 36 4.44 -16.60 -2.80
C ASN A 36 4.74 -16.02 -1.42
N PHE A 37 4.24 -14.81 -1.13
CA PHE A 37 4.62 -14.08 0.09
C PHE A 37 3.47 -13.90 1.10
N GLY A 38 2.22 -14.16 0.70
CA GLY A 38 1.05 -14.17 1.58
C GLY A 38 0.97 -12.95 2.49
N ILE A 39 0.95 -13.16 3.82
CA ILE A 39 0.85 -12.07 4.78
C ILE A 39 2.04 -11.09 4.73
N VAL A 40 3.21 -11.54 4.29
CA VAL A 40 4.39 -10.68 4.21
C VAL A 40 4.25 -9.67 3.07
N ALA A 41 3.59 -10.06 1.97
CA ALA A 41 3.21 -9.13 0.90
C ALA A 41 2.29 -8.03 1.44
N VAL A 42 1.18 -8.43 2.07
CA VAL A 42 0.21 -7.52 2.71
C VAL A 42 0.87 -6.56 3.70
N LEU A 43 1.76 -7.08 4.56
CA LEU A 43 2.50 -6.24 5.51
C LEU A 43 3.41 -5.23 4.81
N SER A 44 4.10 -5.65 3.75
CA SER A 44 4.98 -4.77 2.98
C SER A 44 4.19 -3.64 2.31
N ASP A 45 3.07 -3.98 1.67
CA ASP A 45 2.19 -3.04 0.97
C ASP A 45 1.55 -2.04 1.95
N CYS A 46 1.13 -2.52 3.13
CA CYS A 46 0.60 -1.65 4.17
C CYS A 46 1.67 -0.72 4.77
N LEU A 47 2.87 -1.24 5.06
CA LEU A 47 3.93 -0.48 5.71
C LEU A 47 4.47 0.63 4.82
N VAL A 48 4.69 0.38 3.53
CA VAL A 48 5.20 1.41 2.62
C VAL A 48 4.23 2.59 2.50
N ILE A 49 2.93 2.33 2.46
CA ILE A 49 1.89 3.37 2.45
C ILE A 49 1.87 4.16 3.76
N VAL A 50 1.91 3.47 4.91
CA VAL A 50 1.96 4.12 6.23
C VAL A 50 3.19 5.04 6.34
N LEU A 51 4.35 4.55 5.94
CA LEU A 51 5.60 5.33 5.94
C LEU A 51 5.50 6.56 5.02
N GLY A 52 5.00 6.39 3.79
CA GLY A 52 4.80 7.50 2.85
C GLY A 52 3.92 8.61 3.42
N ILE A 53 2.80 8.24 4.05
CA ILE A 53 1.89 9.21 4.69
C ILE A 53 2.54 9.88 5.90
N MET A 54 3.27 9.13 6.74
CA MET A 54 3.95 9.70 7.91
C MET A 54 5.03 10.70 7.50
N ILE A 55 5.82 10.39 6.47
CA ILE A 55 6.79 11.34 5.90
C ILE A 55 6.07 12.59 5.40
N ALA A 56 4.92 12.45 4.72
CA ALA A 56 4.13 13.58 4.27
C ALA A 56 3.68 14.47 5.44
N GLN A 57 3.25 13.87 6.55
CA GLN A 57 2.86 14.61 7.75
C GLN A 57 4.03 15.37 8.39
N PHE A 58 5.27 14.84 8.30
CA PHE A 58 6.46 15.54 8.78
C PHE A 58 6.86 16.71 7.89
N ILE A 59 6.65 16.61 6.57
CA ILE A 59 6.97 17.69 5.61
C ILE A 59 5.91 18.81 5.65
N VAL A 60 4.62 18.45 5.73
CA VAL A 60 3.51 19.42 5.70
C VAL A 60 2.60 19.29 6.94
N PRO A 61 3.11 19.58 8.16
CA PRO A 61 2.34 19.43 9.39
C PRO A 61 1.11 20.35 9.39
N GLY A 62 -0.05 19.80 9.75
CA GLY A 62 -1.31 20.56 9.83
C GLY A 62 -1.94 20.95 8.48
N ALA A 63 -1.40 20.46 7.36
CA ALA A 63 -1.96 20.73 6.05
C ALA A 63 -3.38 20.18 5.88
N LYS A 64 -4.14 20.80 4.96
CA LYS A 64 -5.46 20.31 4.56
C LYS A 64 -5.35 18.92 3.96
N VAL A 65 -6.40 18.12 4.08
CA VAL A 65 -6.39 16.72 3.60
C VAL A 65 -5.98 16.59 2.14
N LEU A 66 -6.44 17.49 1.26
CA LEU A 66 -6.09 17.44 -0.16
C LEU A 66 -4.59 17.73 -0.41
N THR A 67 -4.01 18.67 0.33
CA THR A 67 -2.57 18.92 0.29
C THR A 67 -1.81 17.69 0.78
N LEU A 68 -2.29 17.04 1.85
CA LEU A 68 -1.67 15.82 2.36
C LEU A 68 -1.74 14.66 1.35
N VAL A 69 -2.86 14.50 0.61
CA VAL A 69 -2.99 13.52 -0.48
C VAL A 69 -1.93 13.77 -1.55
N VAL A 70 -1.85 15.00 -2.07
CA VAL A 70 -0.91 15.35 -3.15
C VAL A 70 0.54 15.13 -2.71
N VAL A 71 0.90 15.58 -1.50
CA VAL A 71 2.27 15.40 -0.98
C VAL A 71 2.58 13.93 -0.75
N SER A 72 1.65 13.13 -0.23
CA SER A 72 1.84 11.69 -0.02
C SER A 72 2.06 10.95 -1.35
N ILE A 73 1.30 11.29 -2.40
CA ILE A 73 1.50 10.74 -3.76
C ILE A 73 2.89 11.10 -4.30
N ILE A 74 3.32 12.36 -4.16
CA ILE A 74 4.66 12.77 -4.61
C ILE A 74 5.74 11.97 -3.88
N ILE A 75 5.61 11.80 -2.56
CA ILE A 75 6.55 11.01 -1.75
C ILE A 75 6.58 9.55 -2.21
N GLN A 76 5.41 8.94 -2.46
CA GLN A 76 5.32 7.56 -2.95
C GLN A 76 5.99 7.41 -4.32
N ILE A 77 5.73 8.31 -5.27
CA ILE A 77 6.37 8.27 -6.59
C ILE A 77 7.89 8.40 -6.46
N VAL A 78 8.38 9.34 -5.63
CA VAL A 78 9.82 9.52 -5.39
C VAL A 78 10.42 8.26 -4.75
N HIS A 79 9.75 7.70 -3.74
CA HIS A 79 10.16 6.46 -3.09
C HIS A 79 10.28 5.33 -4.10
N ASP A 80 9.28 5.12 -4.96
CA ASP A 80 9.25 3.99 -5.88
C ASP A 80 10.30 4.11 -6.98
N VAL A 81 10.55 5.33 -7.47
CA VAL A 81 11.64 5.60 -8.41
C VAL A 81 12.99 5.29 -7.75
N LEU A 82 13.22 5.75 -6.51
CA LEU A 82 14.45 5.45 -5.78
C LEU A 82 14.59 3.96 -5.48
N PHE A 83 13.51 3.30 -5.07
CA PHE A 83 13.49 1.86 -4.79
C PHE A 83 13.79 1.05 -6.05
N TYR A 84 13.24 1.45 -7.19
CA TYR A 84 13.51 0.81 -8.47
C TYR A 84 14.99 0.89 -8.86
N TYR A 85 15.56 2.09 -8.89
CA TYR A 85 16.94 2.28 -9.34
C TYR A 85 17.97 1.79 -8.32
N ALA A 86 17.76 2.04 -7.02
CA ALA A 86 18.76 1.75 -5.99
C ALA A 86 18.67 0.31 -5.48
N VAL A 87 17.47 -0.29 -5.42
CA VAL A 87 17.27 -1.62 -4.81
C VAL A 87 16.94 -2.65 -5.88
N ILE A 88 15.87 -2.46 -6.67
CA ILE A 88 15.40 -3.48 -7.62
C ILE A 88 16.46 -3.78 -8.67
N LEU A 89 17.05 -2.75 -9.29
CA LEU A 89 18.12 -2.94 -10.29
C LEU A 89 19.48 -3.26 -9.66
N GLY A 90 19.73 -2.81 -8.42
CA GLY A 90 21.01 -2.97 -7.74
C GLY A 90 21.25 -4.39 -7.20
N VAL A 91 20.19 -5.10 -6.80
CA VAL A 91 20.29 -6.46 -6.25
C VAL A 91 20.33 -7.48 -7.40
N PRO A 92 21.35 -8.35 -7.50
CA PRO A 92 21.40 -9.41 -8.50
C PRO A 92 20.23 -10.40 -8.41
N ARG A 93 19.94 -11.13 -9.49
CA ARG A 93 18.94 -12.21 -9.43
C ARG A 93 19.38 -13.35 -8.51
N ASP A 94 18.40 -14.04 -7.94
CA ASP A 94 18.56 -15.18 -7.03
C ASP A 94 19.15 -14.84 -5.65
N GLN A 95 19.27 -13.54 -5.34
CA GLN A 95 19.69 -13.04 -4.02
C GLN A 95 18.49 -12.74 -3.10
N ASN A 96 17.36 -12.34 -3.67
CA ASN A 96 16.16 -12.02 -2.93
C ASN A 96 14.91 -12.25 -3.80
N SER A 97 14.09 -13.21 -3.39
CA SER A 97 12.91 -13.65 -4.13
C SER A 97 11.83 -12.56 -4.30
N MET A 98 11.70 -11.62 -3.36
CA MET A 98 10.78 -10.48 -3.52
C MET A 98 11.29 -9.51 -4.59
N ILE A 99 12.57 -9.18 -4.53
CA ILE A 99 13.19 -8.28 -5.52
C ILE A 99 13.14 -8.89 -6.93
N ASP A 100 13.34 -10.20 -7.02
CA ASP A 100 13.24 -10.89 -8.31
C ASP A 100 11.83 -10.84 -8.89
N LEU A 101 10.79 -10.96 -8.05
CA LEU A 101 9.42 -10.76 -8.51
C LEU A 101 9.14 -9.30 -8.87
N PHE A 102 9.70 -8.31 -8.16
CA PHE A 102 9.57 -6.91 -8.54
C PHE A 102 10.21 -6.60 -9.91
N LYS A 103 11.32 -7.27 -10.27
CA LYS A 103 11.90 -7.17 -11.61
C LYS A 103 10.95 -7.71 -12.68
N GLU A 104 10.27 -8.83 -12.43
CA GLU A 104 9.23 -9.34 -13.34
C GLU A 104 8.06 -8.37 -13.46
N TYR A 105 7.61 -7.82 -12.32
CA TYR A 105 6.48 -6.92 -12.27
C TYR A 105 6.72 -5.61 -13.02
N ALA A 106 7.93 -5.03 -12.91
CA ALA A 106 8.31 -3.82 -13.64
C ALA A 106 8.25 -4.00 -15.17
N ILE A 107 8.57 -5.20 -15.67
CA ILE A 107 8.48 -5.54 -17.09
C ILE A 107 7.02 -5.71 -17.52
N GLU A 108 6.16 -6.28 -16.66
CA GLU A 108 4.76 -6.55 -16.98
C GLU A 108 3.89 -5.29 -16.98
N ASN A 109 3.98 -4.46 -15.94
CA ASN A 109 3.02 -3.38 -15.69
C ASN A 109 3.60 -1.97 -15.78
N SER A 110 4.93 -1.82 -15.87
CA SER A 110 5.65 -0.55 -16.08
C SER A 110 5.01 0.64 -15.34
N TRP A 111 4.37 1.57 -16.04
CA TRP A 111 3.80 2.80 -15.45
C TRP A 111 2.47 2.60 -14.71
N LYS A 112 1.75 1.50 -14.97
CA LYS A 112 0.45 1.23 -14.31
C LYS A 112 0.61 1.01 -12.81
N ILE A 113 1.77 0.52 -12.39
CA ILE A 113 2.13 0.30 -10.98
C ILE A 113 2.06 1.62 -10.21
N LEU A 114 2.74 2.65 -10.72
CA LEU A 114 2.77 3.97 -10.09
C LEU A 114 1.37 4.58 -9.93
N VAL A 115 0.47 4.33 -10.90
CA VAL A 115 -0.92 4.80 -10.84
C VAL A 115 -1.71 4.04 -9.78
N ALA A 116 -1.57 2.71 -9.72
CA ALA A 116 -2.23 1.89 -8.71
C ALA A 116 -1.79 2.30 -7.29
N ASP A 117 -0.49 2.46 -7.07
CA ASP A 117 0.08 2.83 -5.78
C ASP A 117 -0.31 4.26 -5.36
N SER A 118 -0.35 5.19 -6.32
CA SER A 118 -0.88 6.55 -6.12
C SER A 118 -2.36 6.54 -5.69
N LEU A 119 -3.18 5.68 -6.30
CA LEU A 119 -4.59 5.52 -5.92
C LEU A 119 -4.72 4.90 -4.53
N MET A 120 -3.89 3.92 -4.19
CA MET A 120 -3.87 3.30 -2.87
C MET A 120 -3.52 4.32 -1.79
N ILE A 121 -2.39 5.01 -1.89
CA ILE A 121 -1.98 5.99 -0.87
C ILE A 121 -2.98 7.16 -0.76
N GLY A 122 -3.49 7.66 -1.89
CA GLY A 122 -4.51 8.71 -1.90
C GLY A 122 -5.79 8.27 -1.21
N SER A 123 -6.26 7.06 -1.50
CA SER A 123 -7.45 6.47 -0.87
C SER A 123 -7.23 6.25 0.63
N THR A 124 -6.04 5.82 1.04
CA THR A 124 -5.68 5.66 2.46
C THR A 124 -5.72 6.99 3.19
N VAL A 125 -5.18 8.07 2.63
CA VAL A 125 -5.24 9.40 3.26
C VAL A 125 -6.69 9.88 3.42
N LEU A 126 -7.52 9.72 2.38
CA LEU A 126 -8.94 10.13 2.44
C LEU A 126 -9.72 9.32 3.47
N LEU A 127 -9.55 8.00 3.49
CA LEU A 127 -10.20 7.12 4.44
C LEU A 127 -9.70 7.36 5.87
N ALA A 128 -8.39 7.57 6.06
CA ALA A 128 -7.82 7.91 7.36
C ALA A 128 -8.32 9.28 7.86
N HIS A 129 -8.55 10.24 6.96
CA HIS A 129 -9.20 11.50 7.31
C HIS A 129 -10.65 11.30 7.76
N TYR A 130 -11.41 10.45 7.07
CA TYR A 130 -12.76 10.09 7.49
C TYR A 130 -12.77 9.41 8.87
N LEU A 131 -11.93 8.39 9.07
CA LEU A 131 -11.78 7.70 10.35
C LEU A 131 -11.32 8.64 11.47
N SER A 132 -10.57 9.69 11.16
CA SER A 132 -10.15 10.69 12.16
C SER A 132 -11.30 11.52 12.75
N LYS A 133 -12.49 11.47 12.14
CA LYS A 133 -13.71 12.10 12.67
C LYS A 133 -14.48 11.18 13.63
N LEU A 134 -14.14 9.89 13.66
CA LEU A 134 -14.69 8.92 14.60
C LEU A 134 -13.88 8.94 15.90
N ASN A 135 -14.43 8.33 16.96
CA ASN A 135 -13.65 8.10 18.16
C ASN A 135 -12.61 7.00 17.93
N THR A 136 -11.56 7.00 18.74
CA THR A 136 -10.45 6.05 18.62
C THR A 136 -10.92 4.59 18.70
N SER A 137 -11.89 4.26 19.56
CA SER A 137 -12.39 2.89 19.72
C SER A 137 -13.05 2.36 18.45
N HIS A 138 -13.86 3.17 17.76
CA HIS A 138 -14.47 2.79 16.48
C HIS A 138 -13.40 2.64 15.40
N SER A 139 -12.46 3.58 15.29
CA SER A 139 -11.37 3.48 14.31
C SER A 139 -10.49 2.25 14.53
N SER A 140 -10.18 1.91 15.79
CA SER A 140 -9.44 0.71 16.14
C SER A 140 -10.22 -0.56 15.82
N PHE A 141 -11.52 -0.61 16.16
CA PHE A 141 -12.37 -1.76 15.83
C PHE A 141 -12.46 -1.98 14.31
N ILE A 142 -12.69 -0.91 13.54
CA ILE A 142 -12.73 -0.96 12.07
C ILE A 142 -11.39 -1.45 11.51
N GLY A 143 -10.27 -0.98 12.06
CA GLY A 143 -8.94 -1.43 11.65
C GLY A 143 -8.70 -2.90 11.93
N LEU A 144 -9.03 -3.37 13.14
CA LEU A 144 -8.92 -4.78 13.51
C LEU A 144 -9.81 -5.67 12.63
N LEU A 145 -11.00 -5.21 12.29
CA LEU A 145 -11.89 -5.92 11.36
C LEU A 145 -11.29 -6.02 9.95
N GLY A 146 -10.64 -4.96 9.46
CA GLY A 146 -9.94 -4.96 8.18
C GLY A 146 -8.76 -5.93 8.16
N VAL A 147 -7.90 -5.88 9.20
CA VAL A 147 -6.78 -6.82 9.36
C VAL A 147 -7.26 -8.26 9.47
N TYR A 148 -8.34 -8.50 10.21
CA TYR A 148 -8.97 -9.81 10.29
C TYR A 148 -9.45 -10.27 8.90
N GLY A 149 -10.14 -9.41 8.15
CA GLY A 149 -10.59 -9.70 6.78
C GLY A 149 -9.45 -10.02 5.81
N LEU A 150 -8.32 -9.32 5.93
CA LEU A 150 -7.11 -9.58 5.14
C LEU A 150 -6.64 -11.03 5.28
N THR A 151 -6.73 -11.61 6.48
CA THR A 151 -6.30 -13.00 6.69
C THR A 151 -7.12 -14.02 5.90
N TYR A 152 -8.39 -13.74 5.59
CA TYR A 152 -9.24 -14.64 4.81
C TYR A 152 -9.15 -14.39 3.31
N ILE A 153 -9.16 -13.12 2.88
CA ILE A 153 -9.19 -12.80 1.45
C ILE A 153 -7.93 -13.30 0.73
N MET A 154 -6.77 -13.26 1.40
CA MET A 154 -5.52 -13.77 0.84
C MET A 154 -5.65 -15.20 0.32
N TYR A 155 -6.28 -16.08 1.10
CA TYR A 155 -6.44 -17.50 0.78
C TYR A 155 -7.73 -17.82 0.00
N THR A 156 -8.51 -16.82 -0.38
CA THR A 156 -9.71 -16.99 -1.21
C THR A 156 -9.31 -17.15 -2.68
N LYS A 157 -9.89 -18.12 -3.39
CA LYS A 157 -9.65 -18.36 -4.82
C LYS A 157 -10.66 -17.65 -5.68
#